data_AF-A0A528B399-F1
#
_entry.id   AF-A0A528B399-F1
#
_cell.length_a   1.000
_cell.length_b   1.000
_cell.length_c   1.000
_cell.angle_alpha   90.00
_cell.angle_beta   90.00
_cell.angle_gamma   90.00
#
_symmetry.space_group_name_H-M   'P 1'
#
loop_
_entity.id
_entity.type
_entity.pdbx_description
1 polymer ?
#
loop_
_entity_poly.entity_id
_entity_poly.type
_entity_poly.pdbx_seq_one_letter_code
_entity_poly.pdbx_strand_id
1 'polypeptide(L)'
;LQDGISYMEPSYWYYPVRQTLGAVLLQQGRAEEAIAAFEKALQESPRNAWALWGLLNAQTAGNRDTTDTKAAFARAWLGDERLLSLGRL
;
A
#
# COMPACT_ATOMS: atom_id res chain seq x y z
N LEU A 1 12.44 25.80 36.38
CA LEU A 1 12.04 26.22 35.02
C LEU A 1 12.88 25.37 34.05
N GLN A 2 12.46 24.20 33.57
CA GLN A 2 11.29 23.94 32.69
C GLN A 2 11.27 24.99 31.57
N ASP A 3 11.44 24.69 30.27
CA ASP A 3 10.91 23.57 29.51
C ASP A 3 11.62 23.37 28.17
N GLY A 4 11.62 22.11 27.70
CA GLY A 4 11.03 21.83 26.39
C GLY A 4 11.92 22.06 25.18
N ILE A 5 13.09 21.43 25.10
CA ILE A 5 13.53 20.98 23.78
C ILE A 5 12.52 19.92 23.38
N SER A 6 11.54 20.32 22.56
CA SER A 6 10.61 19.40 21.93
C SER A 6 11.46 18.50 21.06
N TYR A 7 11.88 17.36 21.61
CA TYR A 7 12.40 16.25 20.83
C TYR A 7 11.23 15.77 20.00
N MET A 8 10.99 16.48 18.90
CA MET A 8 10.19 16.00 17.81
C MET A 8 11.05 14.91 17.20
N GLU A 9 10.85 13.66 17.64
CA GLU A 9 11.23 12.51 16.84
C GLU A 9 10.92 12.85 15.37
N PRO A 10 11.88 12.71 14.44
CA PRO A 10 11.60 12.99 13.04
C PRO A 10 10.34 12.21 12.68
N SER A 11 9.32 12.91 12.16
CA SER A 11 8.00 12.38 11.82
C SER A 11 8.19 10.98 11.26
N TYR A 12 7.68 9.95 11.95
CA TYR A 12 7.83 8.54 11.60
C TYR A 12 7.93 8.42 10.09
N TRP A 13 9.16 8.23 9.59
CA TRP A 13 9.34 7.93 8.19
C TRP A 13 8.42 6.74 7.96
N TYR A 14 7.45 6.92 7.07
CA TYR A 14 6.39 5.97 6.73
C TYR A 14 7.07 4.70 6.22
N TYR A 15 7.55 3.89 7.16
CA TYR A 15 8.27 2.68 6.88
C TYR A 15 7.20 1.68 6.47
N PRO A 16 7.36 1.02 5.33
CA PRO A 16 6.38 0.07 4.82
C PRO A 16 6.45 -1.25 5.60
N VAL A 17 6.36 -1.19 6.94
CA VAL A 17 6.43 -2.35 7.83
C VAL A 17 5.33 -3.35 7.47
N ARG A 18 4.14 -2.87 7.13
CA ARG A 18 3.03 -3.72 6.69
C ARG A 18 3.27 -4.35 5.31
N GLN A 19 3.95 -3.66 4.39
CA GLN A 19 4.28 -4.23 3.07
C GLN A 19 5.40 -5.26 3.17
N THR A 20 6.39 -4.98 4.03
CA THR A 20 7.49 -5.89 4.33
C THR A 20 6.94 -7.17 4.97
N LEU A 21 6.00 -7.04 5.92
CA LEU A 21 5.31 -8.17 6.50
C LEU A 21 4.53 -8.99 5.45
N GLY A 22 3.74 -8.34 4.60
CA GLY A 22 3.00 -9.02 3.53
C GLY A 22 3.91 -9.75 2.55
N ALA A 23 5.03 -9.15 2.17
CA ALA A 23 6.02 -9.77 1.29
C ALA A 23 6.66 -11.01 1.93
N VAL A 24 7.07 -10.92 3.21
CA VAL A 24 7.65 -12.06 3.94
C VAL A 24 6.63 -13.19 4.10
N LEU A 25 5.37 -12.88 4.42
CA LEU A 25 4.30 -13.87 4.52
C LEU A 25 4.07 -14.59 3.18
N LEU A 26 4.10 -13.85 2.08
CA LEU A 26 3.96 -14.42 0.75
C LEU A 26 5.15 -15.32 0.38
N GLN A 27 6.37 -14.93 0.73
CA GLN A 27 7.57 -15.76 0.55
C GLN A 27 7.52 -17.06 1.38
N GLN A 28 6.81 -17.06 2.52
CA GLN A 28 6.56 -18.25 3.32
C GLN A 28 5.41 -19.12 2.80
N GLY A 29 4.79 -18.76 1.67
CA GLY A 29 3.62 -19.45 1.12
C GLY A 29 2.31 -19.18 1.88
N ARG A 30 2.31 -18.22 2.82
CA ARG A 30 1.17 -17.86 3.66
C ARG A 30 0.32 -16.78 2.98
N ALA A 31 -0.22 -17.13 1.81
CA ALA A 31 -0.93 -16.20 0.93
C ALA A 31 -2.10 -15.48 1.63
N GLU A 32 -2.89 -16.22 2.43
CA GLU A 32 -4.04 -15.67 3.17
C GLU A 32 -3.66 -14.60 4.19
N GLU A 33 -2.56 -14.83 4.91
CA GLU A 33 -2.07 -13.87 5.90
C GLU A 33 -1.41 -12.66 5.24
N ALA A 34 -0.76 -12.87 4.09
CA ALA A 34 -0.24 -11.80 3.26
C ALA A 34 -1.38 -10.90 2.75
N ILE A 35 -2.50 -11.48 2.28
CA ILE A 35 -3.70 -10.73 1.89
C ILE A 35 -4.17 -9.83 3.04
N ALA A 36 -4.37 -10.40 4.23
CA ALA A 36 -4.83 -9.64 5.40
C ALA A 36 -3.84 -8.51 5.79
N ALA A 37 -2.54 -8.73 5.64
CA ALA A 37 -1.52 -7.71 5.90
C ALA A 37 -1.58 -6.56 4.88
N PHE A 38 -1.74 -6.86 3.59
CA PHE A 38 -1.88 -5.85 2.55
C PHE A 38 -3.22 -5.10 2.64
N GLU A 39 -4.32 -5.78 2.96
CA GLU A 39 -5.62 -5.12 3.19
C GLU A 39 -5.54 -4.10 4.32
N LYS A 40 -4.89 -4.45 5.45
CA LYS A 40 -4.64 -3.49 6.54
C LYS A 40 -3.77 -2.31 6.10
N ALA A 41 -2.75 -2.55 5.27
CA ALA A 41 -1.94 -1.47 4.72
C ALA A 41 -2.76 -0.54 3.81
N LEU A 42 -3.73 -1.08 3.08
CA LEU A 42 -4.63 -0.31 2.21
C LEU A 42 -5.73 0.42 2.99
N GLN A 43 -6.13 -0.06 4.17
CA GLN A 43 -7.01 0.71 5.06
C GLN A 43 -6.35 2.01 5.51
N GLU A 44 -5.05 1.99 5.81
CA GLU A 44 -4.28 3.18 6.20
C GLU A 44 -3.92 4.05 4.99
N SER A 45 -3.69 3.44 3.82
CA SER A 45 -3.34 4.16 2.59
C SER A 45 -3.93 3.50 1.35
N PRO A 46 -5.20 3.81 1.01
CA PRO A 46 -5.96 3.11 -0.04
C PRO A 46 -5.36 3.19 -1.44
N ARG A 47 -4.50 4.18 -1.69
CA ARG A 47 -3.84 4.40 -2.99
C ARG A 47 -2.37 3.99 -3.00
N ASN A 48 -1.94 3.21 -2.02
CA ASN A 48 -0.56 2.74 -1.96
C ASN A 48 -0.34 1.65 -3.01
N ALA A 49 0.28 2.01 -4.13
CA ALA A 49 0.46 1.13 -5.26
C ALA A 49 1.32 -0.11 -4.94
N TRP A 50 2.30 -0.01 -4.04
CA TRP A 50 3.09 -1.14 -3.57
C TRP A 50 2.26 -2.15 -2.77
N ALA A 51 1.34 -1.67 -1.93
CA ALA A 51 0.44 -2.54 -1.18
C ALA A 51 -0.60 -3.21 -2.10
N LEU A 52 -1.11 -2.48 -3.11
CA LEU A 52 -1.98 -3.05 -4.15
C LEU A 52 -1.27 -4.11 -4.99
N TRP A 53 -0.02 -3.87 -5.36
CA TRP A 53 0.80 -4.85 -6.07
C TRP A 53 1.08 -6.09 -5.21
N GLY A 54 1.40 -5.92 -3.93
CA GLY A 54 1.56 -7.02 -2.99
C GLY A 54 0.28 -7.84 -2.81
N LEU A 55 -0.87 -7.17 -2.64
CA LEU A 55 -2.18 -7.81 -2.56
C LEU A 55 -2.49 -8.62 -3.82
N LEU A 56 -2.17 -8.09 -5.00
CA LEU A 56 -2.39 -8.77 -6.28
C LEU A 56 -1.60 -10.08 -6.37
N ASN A 57 -0.32 -10.06 -5.98
CA ASN A 57 0.50 -11.26 -5.94
C ASN A 57 -0.01 -12.28 -4.91
N ALA A 58 -0.44 -11.81 -3.73
CA ALA A 58 -0.97 -12.67 -2.70
C ALA A 58 -2.30 -13.34 -3.10
N GLN A 59 -3.22 -12.58 -3.72
CA GLN A 59 -4.46 -13.10 -4.27
C GLN A 59 -4.21 -14.11 -5.40
N THR A 60 -3.24 -13.85 -6.27
CA THR A 60 -2.85 -14.79 -7.34
C THR A 60 -2.31 -16.09 -6.76
N ALA A 61 -1.44 -16.02 -5.74
CA ALA A 61 -0.91 -17.21 -5.07
C ALA A 61 -2.00 -18.01 -4.31
N GLY A 62 -3.04 -17.32 -3.80
CA GLY A 62 -4.19 -17.92 -3.13
C GLY A 62 -5.35 -18.32 -4.06
N ASN A 63 -5.22 -18.20 -5.39
CA ASN A 63 -6.30 -18.40 -6.36
C ASN A 63 -7.59 -17.61 -6.04
N ARG A 64 -7.43 -16.38 -5.56
CA ARG A 64 -8.51 -15.42 -5.26
C ARG A 64 -8.83 -14.56 -6.48
N ASP A 65 -10.00 -13.95 -6.48
CA ASP A 65 -10.33 -12.93 -7.48
C ASP A 65 -9.37 -11.72 -7.35
N THR A 66 -8.88 -11.27 -8.49
CA THR A 66 -7.91 -10.18 -8.62
C THR A 66 -8.48 -8.96 -9.36
N THR A 67 -9.72 -9.05 -9.84
CA THR A 67 -10.33 -8.06 -10.75
C THR A 67 -10.35 -6.67 -10.12
N ASP A 68 -10.88 -6.56 -8.90
CA ASP A 68 -10.97 -5.30 -8.17
C ASP A 68 -9.59 -4.73 -7.82
N THR A 69 -8.69 -5.58 -7.34
CA THR A 69 -7.31 -5.19 -6.98
C THR A 69 -6.54 -4.69 -8.21
N LYS A 70 -6.69 -5.33 -9.37
CA LYS A 70 -6.09 -4.88 -10.63
C LYS A 70 -6.61 -3.51 -11.04
N ALA A 71 -7.91 -3.28 -10.95
CA ALA A 71 -8.51 -1.98 -11.25
C ALA A 71 -8.03 -0.90 -10.28
N ALA A 72 -7.97 -1.20 -8.98
CA ALA A 72 -7.43 -0.30 -7.96
C ALA A 72 -5.94 -0.01 -8.19
N PHE A 73 -5.15 -1.03 -8.49
CA PHE A 73 -3.73 -0.89 -8.83
C PHE A 73 -3.55 -0.01 -10.05
N ALA A 74 -4.30 -0.21 -11.14
CA ALA A 74 -4.25 0.64 -12.32
C ALA A 74 -4.55 2.12 -11.96
N ARG A 75 -5.55 2.38 -11.11
CA ARG A 75 -5.89 3.74 -10.66
C ARG A 75 -4.82 4.37 -9.76
N ALA A 76 -4.05 3.56 -9.03
CA ALA A 76 -3.01 4.02 -8.11
C ALA A 76 -1.61 4.07 -8.76
N TRP A 77 -1.35 3.24 -9.76
CA TRP A 77 -0.06 3.06 -10.44
C TRP A 77 0.10 3.95 -11.69
N LEU A 78 -0.92 4.70 -12.07
CA LEU A 78 -0.80 5.74 -13.09
C LEU A 78 -0.58 7.08 -12.41
N GLY A 79 0.63 7.64 -12.60
CA GLY A 79 0.88 9.06 -12.39
C GLY A 79 -0.12 9.89 -13.18
N ASP A 80 -1.17 10.31 -12.49
CA ASP A 80 -2.07 11.41 -12.80
C ASP A 80 -2.33 11.76 -14.30
N GLU A 81 -3.09 10.93 -15.01
CA GLU A 81 -3.68 11.34 -16.31
C GLU A 81 -4.78 12.41 -16.16
N ARG A 82 -5.20 12.73 -14.93
CA ARG A 82 -6.18 13.80 -14.66
C ARG A 82 -5.55 15.17 -14.45
N LEU A 83 -4.23 15.26 -14.19
CA LEU A 83 -3.47 16.51 -14.21
C LEU A 83 -3.15 17.03 -15.62
N LEU A 84 -3.41 16.24 -16.66
CA LEU A 84 -3.15 16.62 -18.06
C LEU A 84 -4.38 17.19 -18.80
N SER A 85 -5.53 17.39 -18.14
CA SER A 85 -6.60 18.16 -18.78
C SER A 85 -6.38 19.67 -18.61
N LEU A 86 -5.73 20.25 -19.62
CA LEU A 86 -5.73 21.69 -19.93
C LEU A 86 -7.14 22.17 -20.34
N GLY A 87 -8.18 21.86 -19.55
CA GLY A 87 -9.55 22.35 -19.74
C GLY A 87 -9.80 23.69 -19.04
N ARG A 88 -8.73 24.45 -18.75
CA ARG A 88 -8.77 25.76 -18.09
C ARG A 88 -7.96 26.82 -18.86
N LEU A 89 -7.90 26.69 -20.18
CA LEU A 89 -7.54 27.76 -21.11
C LEU A 89 -8.77 28.08 -21.97
#